data_AF-L7REZ6-F1
#
_entry.id   AF-L7REZ6-F1
#
_cell.length_a   1.000
_cell.length_b   1.000
_cell.length_c   1.000
_cell.angle_alpha   90.00
_cell.angle_beta   90.00
_cell.angle_gamma   90.00
#
_symmetry.space_group_name_H-M   'P 1'
#
loop_
_entity.id
_entity.type
_entity.pdbx_description
1 polymer ?
#
loop_
_entity_poly.entity_id
_entity_poly.type
_entity_poly.pdbx_seq_one_letter_code
_entity_poly.pdbx_strand_id
1 'polypeptide(L)' 'NVKEEVTCPICLELLTQPLSLDCGHSFCQACLTANHKKSMLDKGESSCPVCRISYQPENIRP' A
#
# COMPACT_ATOMS: atom_id res chain seq x y z
N ASN A 1 9.55 -24.28 4.40
CA ASN A 1 8.37 -24.13 3.52
C ASN A 1 7.54 -22.98 4.05
N VAL A 2 7.94 -21.74 3.79
CA VAL A 2 7.12 -20.56 4.13
C VAL A 2 6.93 -19.82 2.83
N LYS A 3 5.81 -20.09 2.16
CA LYS A 3 5.27 -19.10 1.23
C LYS A 3 4.84 -18.00 2.17
N GLU A 4 5.59 -16.91 2.19
CA GLU A 4 5.14 -15.70 2.87
C GLU A 4 3.87 -15.31 2.11
N GLU A 5 2.72 -15.70 2.67
CA GLU A 5 1.41 -15.39 2.11
C GLU A 5 1.28 -13.88 2.24
N VAL A 6 1.74 -13.19 1.20
CA VAL A 6 1.69 -11.75 1.05
C VAL A 6 0.22 -11.37 1.09
N THR A 7 -0.24 -11.00 2.27
CA THR A 7 -1.59 -10.58 2.59
C THR A 7 -1.60 -9.07 2.68
N CYS A 8 -2.66 -8.46 2.14
CA CYS A 8 -2.80 -7.02 2.15
C CYS A 8 -3.17 -6.59 3.57
N PRO A 9 -2.37 -5.79 4.28
CA PRO A 9 -2.69 -5.36 5.64
C PRO A 9 -3.90 -4.39 5.70
N ILE A 10 -4.44 -3.95 4.56
CA ILE A 10 -5.63 -3.10 4.47
C ILE A 10 -6.92 -3.93 4.44
N CYS A 11 -6.98 -4.96 3.58
CA CYS A 11 -8.18 -5.80 3.42
C CYS A 11 -8.04 -7.18 4.06
N LEU A 12 -6.85 -7.54 4.54
CA LEU A 12 -6.47 -8.83 5.13
C LEU A 12 -6.63 -10.04 4.21
N GLU A 13 -6.78 -9.79 2.91
CA GLU A 13 -6.89 -10.81 1.86
C GLU A 13 -5.56 -11.02 1.14
N LEU A 14 -5.47 -12.09 0.36
CA LEU A 14 -4.30 -12.38 -0.47
C LEU A 14 -4.01 -11.22 -1.45
N LEU A 15 -2.76 -10.78 -1.52
CA LEU A 15 -2.37 -9.64 -2.36
C LEU A 15 -2.67 -9.92 -3.83
N THR A 16 -3.61 -9.16 -4.38
CA THR A 16 -3.95 -9.18 -5.80
C THR A 16 -3.36 -7.93 -6.45
N GLN A 17 -2.41 -8.13 -7.36
CA GLN A 17 -1.56 -7.07 -7.92
C GLN A 17 -0.88 -6.24 -6.80
N PRO A 18 0.05 -6.86 -6.04
CA PRO A 18 0.77 -6.20 -4.96
C PRO A 18 1.57 -5.02 -5.48
N LEU A 19 1.17 -3.83 -5.08
CA LEU A 19 1.95 -2.62 -5.25
C LEU A 19 2.94 -2.50 -4.09
N SER A 20 4.22 -2.46 -4.40
CA SER A 20 5.31 -2.35 -3.44
C SER A 20 5.68 -0.88 -3.23
N LEU A 21 5.64 -0.44 -1.97
CA LEU A 21 6.11 0.88 -1.57
C LEU A 21 7.61 0.89 -1.29
N ASP A 22 8.24 2.07 -1.35
CA ASP A 22 9.66 2.25 -0.98
C ASP A 22 9.99 1.79 0.45
N CYS A 23 8.98 1.77 1.33
CA CYS A 23 9.14 1.25 2.69
C CYS A 23 9.15 -0.28 2.80
N GLY A 24 9.05 -1.01 1.68
CA GLY A 24 9.06 -2.47 1.62
C GLY A 24 7.73 -3.15 1.93
N HIS A 25 6.64 -2.38 2.12
CA HIS A 25 5.30 -2.94 2.33
C HIS A 25 4.55 -3.03 1.01
N SER A 26 3.82 -4.14 0.82
CA SER A 26 3.01 -4.39 -0.37
C SER A 26 1.52 -4.36 -0.06
N PHE A 27 0.73 -3.79 -0.97
CA PHE A 27 -0.71 -3.61 -0.81
C PHE A 27 -1.43 -3.93 -2.11
N CYS A 28 -2.71 -4.30 -2.06
CA CYS A 28 -3.49 -4.42 -3.29
C CYS A 28 -3.56 -3.05 -3.97
N GLN A 29 -3.39 -3.00 -5.29
CA GLN A 29 -3.54 -1.78 -6.08
C GLN A 29 -4.82 -1.01 -5.73
N ALA A 30 -5.94 -1.73 -5.59
CA ALA A 30 -7.23 -1.17 -5.21
C ALA A 30 -7.20 -0.53 -3.80
N CYS A 31 -6.63 -1.23 -2.82
CA CYS A 31 -6.55 -0.76 -1.44
C CYS A 31 -5.64 0.48 -1.31
N LEU A 32 -4.49 0.47 -2.00
CA LEU A 32 -3.57 1.59 -2.00
C LEU A 32 -4.18 2.84 -2.64
N THR A 33 -4.86 2.66 -3.79
CA THR A 33 -5.57 3.74 -4.49
C THR A 33 -6.71 4.31 -3.65
N ALA A 34 -7.48 3.46 -2.97
CA ALA A 34 -8.54 3.89 -2.07
C ALA A 34 -8.00 4.68 -0.87
N ASN A 35 -6.86 4.24 -0.30
CA ASN A 35 -6.18 4.94 0.79
C ASN A 35 -5.65 6.32 0.34
N HIS A 36 -5.03 6.40 -0.84
CA HIS A 36 -4.60 7.66 -1.45
C HIS A 36 -5.76 8.65 -1.61
N LYS A 37 -6.88 8.17 -2.14
CA LYS A 37 -8.07 9.00 -2.36
C LYS A 37 -8.62 9.56 -1.05
N LYS A 38 -8.54 8.81 0.06
CA LYS A 38 -8.87 9.31 1.40
C LYS A 38 -7.86 10.36 1.90
N SER A 39 -6.56 10.13 1.72
CA SER A 39 -5.50 11.03 2.20
C SER A 39 -5.50 12.40 1.48
N MET A 40 -5.89 12.45 0.21
CA MET A 40 -6.03 13.70 -0.54
C MET A 40 -7.06 14.68 0.05
N LEU A 41 -8.10 14.20 0.75
CA LEU A 41 -9.06 15.08 1.40
C LEU A 41 -8.51 15.73 2.67
N ASP A 42 -7.54 15.10 3.34
CA ASP A 42 -7.11 15.49 4.68
C ASP A 42 -5.83 16.34 4.69
N LYS A 43 -4.84 16.03 3.83
CA LYS A 43 -3.58 16.81 3.76
C LYS A 43 -2.62 16.44 2.62
N GLY A 44 -3.07 15.76 1.56
CA GLY A 44 -2.26 15.57 0.34
C GLY A 44 -1.00 14.70 0.48
N GLU A 45 -0.71 14.16 1.66
CA GLU A 45 0.49 13.34 1.90
C GLU A 45 0.13 11.84 1.82
N SER A 46 0.67 11.17 0.81
CA SER A 46 0.58 9.72 0.64
C SER A 46 1.49 9.02 1.66
N SER A 47 0.88 8.43 2.68
CA SER A 47 1.59 7.79 3.80
C SER A 47 1.26 6.31 3.91
N CYS A 48 2.27 5.48 4.19
CA CYS A 48 2.09 4.04 4.32
C CYS A 48 1.14 3.74 5.50
N PRO A 49 0.08 2.96 5.33
CA PRO A 49 -0.86 2.68 6.43
C PRO A 49 -0.26 1.80 7.54
N VAL A 50 0.88 1.13 7.29
CA VAL A 50 1.56 0.27 8.27
C VAL A 50 2.61 1.05 9.05
N CYS A 51 3.60 1.64 8.36
CA CYS A 51 4.73 2.32 9.00
C CYS A 51 4.62 3.85 8.98
N ARG A 52 3.59 4.42 8.35
CA ARG A 52 3.38 5.87 8.17
C ARG A 52 4.53 6.62 7.49
N ILE A 53 5.40 5.91 6.81
CA ILE A 53 6.42 6.50 5.95
C ILE A 53 5.72 7.13 4.74
N SER A 54 6.02 8.39 4.46
CA SER A 54 5.57 9.07 3.25
C SER A 54 6.19 8.41 2.02
N TYR A 55 5.38 8.15 1.01
CA TYR A 55 5.82 7.57 -0.25
C TYR A 55 5.26 8.37 -1.41
N GLN A 56 5.97 8.31 -2.53
CA GLN A 56 5.52 8.97 -3.74
C GLN A 56 4.73 7.97 -4.59
N PRO A 57 3.52 8.34 -5.07
CA PRO A 57 2.74 7.48 -5.96
C PRO A 57 3.50 7.05 -7.22
N GLU A 58 4.43 7.88 -7.69
CA GLU A 58 5.26 7.61 -8.87
C GLU A 58 6.32 6.51 -8.65
N ASN A 59 6.72 6.24 -7.40
CA ASN A 59 7.73 5.22 -7.09
C ASN A 59 7.12 3.86 -6.74
N ILE A 60 5.78 3.74 -6.77
CA ILE A 60 5.11 2.49 -6.48
C ILE A 60 5.38 1.49 -7.63
N ARG A 61 5.92 0.33 -7.29
CA ARG A 61 6.20 -0.73 -8.27
C ARG A 61 5.09 -1.80 -8.27
N PRO A 62 4.59 -2.21 -9.45
CA PRO A 62 3.66 -3.33 -9.60
C PRO A 62 4.30 -4.71 -9.44
#